data_AF-A0A081AIA1-F1
#
_entry.id   AF-A0A081AIA1-F1
#
_cell.length_a   1.000
_cell.length_b   1.000
_cell.length_c   1.000
_cell.angle_alpha   90.00
_cell.angle_beta   90.00
_cell.angle_gamma   90.00
#
_symmetry.space_group_name_H-M   'P 1'
#
loop_
_entity.id
_entity.type
_entity.pdbx_description
1 polymer ?
#
loop_
_entity_poly.entity_id
_entity_poly.type
_entity_poly.pdbx_seq_one_letter_code
_entity_poly.pdbx_strand_id
1 'polypeptide(L)'
;MPDVATTKMPALCEKCKPEVRGSIFVSDGWQNVRREHITGSILTLFGKSLRFGVHEDGDRHDGIAIAVQLEPILVQAIAEDWNVGCMITDDAGQCRRARQILSLRWPKISFIFCFAHGINNLVKDVLKTSFSQITREASAAVNVVNNSVKWLRRARNLMNKMYGYELSLCSLCVTQWNSMQACFASLSRVKSALEMLARQCHEDDDFPRDLAVFLKDYFWSDLKRVERVIAPLSLASYRLQRDENTLGDVIKSYADIFAGFKQAPQYSKQLIECVEKRWKKCEQPLFMLFIQHTLQKIGSCSQHRFLASESFASSPCITTDGSSASLGALASRSNALTISFRIVVEVHNECIPRLTECHPLWHSALARSFLRRIPSELMKSPM
;
A
#
# COMPACT_ATOMS: atom_id res chain seq x y z
N MET A 1 -24.95 8.75 25.68
CA MET A 1 -24.84 8.63 24.22
C MET A 1 -25.05 10.00 23.61
N PRO A 2 -24.08 10.63 22.96
CA PRO A 2 -24.38 11.72 22.05
C PRO A 2 -24.72 11.14 20.68
N ASP A 3 -25.83 11.58 20.11
CA ASP A 3 -26.29 11.28 18.75
C ASP A 3 -25.14 11.43 17.75
N VAL A 4 -24.78 10.32 17.11
CA VAL A 4 -23.95 10.35 15.90
C VAL A 4 -24.81 10.94 14.81
N ALA A 5 -24.55 12.20 14.46
CA ALA A 5 -25.17 12.87 13.33
C ALA A 5 -25.07 11.96 12.09
N THR A 6 -26.20 11.37 11.71
CA THR A 6 -26.39 10.59 10.48
C THR A 6 -26.16 11.53 9.32
N THR A 7 -24.92 11.59 8.84
CA THR A 7 -24.59 12.35 7.65
C THR A 7 -25.26 11.62 6.50
N LYS A 8 -26.42 12.10 6.03
CA LYS A 8 -27.14 11.45 4.94
C LYS A 8 -26.23 11.33 3.72
N MET A 9 -26.24 10.15 3.12
CA MET A 9 -25.53 9.87 1.88
C MET A 9 -26.01 10.82 0.79
N PRO A 10 -25.16 11.22 -0.19
CA PRO A 10 -25.65 11.97 -1.35
C PRO A 10 -26.83 11.22 -1.99
N ALA A 11 -27.85 11.95 -2.44
CA ALA A 11 -29.10 11.37 -2.97
C ALA A 11 -28.89 10.30 -4.08
N LEU A 12 -27.75 10.34 -4.76
CA LEU A 12 -27.33 9.32 -5.74
C LEU A 12 -27.21 7.93 -5.10
N CYS A 13 -26.64 7.84 -3.91
CA CYS A 13 -26.34 6.55 -3.30
C CYS A 13 -27.56 5.89 -2.66
N GLU A 14 -28.49 6.65 -2.08
CA GLU A 14 -29.79 6.10 -1.63
C GLU A 14 -30.58 5.49 -2.79
N LYS A 15 -30.52 6.11 -3.97
CA LYS A 15 -31.14 5.55 -5.19
C LYS A 15 -30.43 4.31 -5.71
N CYS A 16 -29.11 4.25 -5.61
CA CYS A 16 -28.33 3.12 -6.12
C CYS A 16 -28.24 1.94 -5.14
N LYS A 17 -28.46 2.11 -3.83
CA LYS A 17 -28.43 1.04 -2.83
C LYS A 17 -29.11 -0.27 -3.27
N PRO A 18 -30.36 -0.27 -3.76
CA PRO A 18 -31.07 -1.50 -4.15
C PRO A 18 -30.58 -2.14 -5.46
N GLU A 19 -29.89 -1.39 -6.33
CA GLU A 19 -29.46 -1.88 -7.66
C GLU A 19 -28.06 -2.50 -7.67
N VAL A 20 -27.29 -2.35 -6.59
CA VAL A 20 -25.86 -2.69 -6.59
C VAL A 20 -25.58 -4.07 -6.00
N ARG A 21 -24.73 -4.83 -6.70
CA ARG A 21 -24.31 -6.20 -6.34
C ARG A 21 -23.37 -6.30 -5.13
N GLY A 22 -23.10 -5.21 -4.41
CA GLY A 22 -22.26 -5.23 -3.21
C GLY A 22 -21.64 -3.87 -2.87
N SER A 23 -21.92 -3.34 -1.69
CA SER A 23 -21.16 -2.26 -1.05
C SER A 23 -19.92 -2.82 -0.36
N ILE A 24 -18.92 -1.95 -0.16
CA ILE A 24 -17.69 -2.28 0.55
C ILE A 24 -17.73 -1.66 1.93
N PHE A 25 -17.68 -2.48 2.96
CA PHE A 25 -17.50 -2.05 4.34
C PHE A 25 -16.01 -1.96 4.64
N VAL A 26 -15.52 -0.81 5.10
CA VAL A 26 -14.13 -0.63 5.50
C VAL A 26 -14.08 -0.22 6.97
N SER A 27 -13.21 -0.88 7.74
CA SER A 27 -12.95 -0.53 9.13
C SER A 27 -11.48 -0.19 9.34
N ASP A 28 -11.23 0.86 10.12
CA ASP A 28 -9.89 1.26 10.55
C ASP A 28 -9.87 1.55 12.04
N GLY A 29 -8.81 1.10 12.72
CA GLY A 29 -8.64 1.25 14.16
C GLY A 29 -7.45 2.17 14.47
N TRP A 30 -7.64 3.16 15.34
CA TRP A 30 -6.56 4.05 15.78
C TRP A 30 -6.69 4.42 17.27
N GLN A 31 -5.62 4.98 17.83
CA GLN A 31 -5.64 5.56 19.17
C GLN A 31 -5.78 7.08 19.07
N ASN A 32 -6.67 7.66 19.89
CA ASN A 32 -6.80 9.11 19.97
C ASN A 32 -5.74 9.74 20.92
N VAL A 33 -5.78 11.06 21.07
CA VAL A 33 -4.85 11.81 21.94
C VAL A 33 -4.98 11.46 23.43
N ARG A 34 -6.13 10.91 23.85
CA ARG A 34 -6.37 10.40 25.21
C ARG A 34 -5.95 8.94 25.39
N ARG A 35 -5.34 8.33 24.34
CA ARG A 35 -4.95 6.91 24.28
C ARG A 35 -6.12 5.93 24.34
N GLU A 36 -7.32 6.40 24.00
CA GLU A 36 -8.48 5.54 23.83
C GLU A 36 -8.44 4.94 22.43
N HIS A 37 -8.75 3.65 22.34
CA HIS A 37 -8.86 2.93 21.07
C HIS A 37 -10.21 3.22 20.44
N ILE A 38 -10.19 3.52 19.15
CA ILE A 38 -11.36 3.87 18.37
C ILE A 38 -11.35 3.08 17.08
N THR A 39 -12.49 2.49 16.73
CA THR A 39 -12.74 1.88 15.43
C THR A 39 -13.72 2.72 14.63
N GLY A 40 -13.23 3.27 13.53
CA GLY A 40 -14.04 3.91 12.51
C GLY A 40 -14.50 2.89 11.46
N SER A 41 -15.70 3.10 10.93
CA SER A 41 -16.29 2.32 9.85
C SER A 41 -16.85 3.24 8.78
N ILE A 42 -16.60 2.88 7.52
CA ILE A 42 -17.15 3.55 6.35
C ILE A 42 -17.78 2.52 5.41
N LEU A 43 -18.81 2.94 4.71
CA LEU A 43 -19.41 2.19 3.61
C LEU A 43 -19.08 2.90 2.29
N THR A 44 -18.48 2.18 1.37
CA THR A 44 -18.07 2.71 0.07
C THR A 44 -18.88 2.06 -1.05
N LEU A 45 -19.36 2.91 -1.95
CA LEU A 45 -20.13 2.55 -3.15
C LEU A 45 -19.72 3.46 -4.31
N PHE A 46 -19.19 2.88 -5.40
CA PHE A 46 -18.74 3.63 -6.59
C PHE A 46 -17.81 4.82 -6.28
N GLY A 47 -16.84 4.62 -5.39
CA GLY A 47 -15.89 5.67 -5.02
C GLY A 47 -16.47 6.78 -4.14
N LYS A 48 -17.73 6.64 -3.68
CA LYS A 48 -18.33 7.49 -2.66
C LYS A 48 -18.34 6.76 -1.33
N SER A 49 -17.84 7.42 -0.30
CA SER A 49 -17.75 6.87 1.05
C SER A 49 -18.72 7.58 1.99
N LEU A 50 -19.42 6.80 2.79
CA LEU A 50 -20.28 7.24 3.88
C LEU A 50 -19.60 6.86 5.20
N ARG A 51 -19.52 7.80 6.15
CA ARG A 51 -19.17 7.47 7.53
C ARG A 51 -20.33 6.69 8.13
N PHE A 52 -20.10 5.42 8.43
CA PHE A 52 -21.14 4.55 8.97
C PHE A 52 -21.18 4.59 10.50
N GLY A 53 -20.01 4.60 11.14
CA GLY A 53 -19.95 4.70 12.60
C GLY A 53 -18.54 4.87 13.12
N VAL A 54 -18.45 5.38 14.35
CA VAL A 54 -17.22 5.47 15.13
C VAL A 54 -17.53 4.90 16.50
N HIS A 55 -16.77 3.89 16.91
CA HIS A 55 -17.01 3.15 18.13
C HIS A 55 -15.76 3.22 18.99
N GLU A 56 -15.93 3.50 20.28
CA GLU A 56 -14.86 3.33 21.25
C GLU A 56 -14.67 1.83 21.51
N ASP A 57 -13.43 1.38 21.43
CA ASP A 57 -13.08 -0.02 21.67
C ASP A 57 -12.98 -0.25 23.19
N GLY A 58 -13.31 -1.47 23.62
CA GLY A 58 -13.06 -1.90 25.01
C GLY A 58 -11.57 -2.11 25.31
N ASP A 59 -11.26 -2.63 26.49
CA ASP A 59 -9.89 -2.94 26.95
C ASP A 59 -9.27 -4.18 26.26
N ARG A 60 -10.07 -4.92 25.48
CA ARG A 60 -9.64 -6.10 24.72
C ARG A 60 -9.45 -5.77 23.24
N HIS A 61 -8.27 -6.11 22.71
CA HIS A 61 -7.91 -5.88 21.31
C HIS A 61 -7.44 -7.16 20.59
N ASP A 62 -7.79 -8.34 21.11
CA ASP A 62 -7.54 -9.60 20.41
C ASP A 62 -8.52 -9.80 19.25
N GLY A 63 -8.20 -10.72 18.34
CA GLY A 63 -9.04 -10.94 17.15
C GLY A 63 -10.48 -11.39 17.42
N ILE A 64 -10.79 -11.93 18.61
CA ILE A 64 -12.19 -12.22 18.99
C ILE A 64 -12.89 -10.91 19.35
N ALA A 65 -12.25 -10.05 20.14
CA ALA A 65 -12.79 -8.74 20.51
C ALA A 65 -13.11 -7.89 19.27
N ILE A 66 -12.19 -7.85 18.30
CA ILE A 66 -12.41 -7.14 17.03
C ILE A 66 -13.59 -7.76 16.26
N ALA A 67 -13.73 -9.09 16.21
CA ALA A 67 -14.87 -9.72 15.54
C ALA A 67 -16.21 -9.38 16.23
N VAL A 68 -16.24 -9.43 17.56
CA VAL A 68 -17.41 -9.07 18.38
C VAL A 68 -17.79 -7.61 18.20
N GLN A 69 -16.82 -6.73 18.00
CA GLN A 69 -17.07 -5.32 17.74
C GLN A 69 -17.59 -5.05 16.33
N LEU A 70 -17.00 -5.71 15.34
CA LEU A 70 -17.28 -5.46 13.93
C LEU A 70 -18.63 -6.04 13.47
N GLU A 71 -19.03 -7.18 14.02
CA GLU A 71 -20.24 -7.86 13.59
C GLU A 71 -21.53 -7.08 13.85
N PRO A 72 -21.78 -6.47 15.03
CA PRO A 72 -22.96 -5.63 15.24
C PRO A 72 -23.08 -4.49 14.23
N ILE A 73 -21.95 -3.89 13.85
CA ILE A 73 -21.90 -2.82 12.86
C ILE A 73 -22.27 -3.36 11.47
N LEU A 74 -21.77 -4.53 11.11
CA LEU A 74 -22.15 -5.22 9.88
C LEU A 74 -23.65 -5.58 9.86
N VAL A 75 -24.19 -6.10 10.97
CA VAL A 75 -25.61 -6.41 11.12
C VAL A 75 -26.47 -5.16 10.98
N GLN A 76 -26.05 -4.05 11.58
CA GLN A 76 -26.72 -2.75 11.41
C GLN A 76 -26.73 -2.32 9.94
N ALA A 77 -25.61 -2.43 9.23
CA ALA A 77 -25.56 -2.08 7.81
C ALA A 77 -26.56 -2.91 6.99
N ILE A 78 -26.62 -4.22 7.24
CA ILE A 78 -27.57 -5.12 6.56
C ILE A 78 -29.02 -4.74 6.93
N ALA A 79 -29.30 -4.41 8.18
CA ALA A 79 -30.62 -3.96 8.63
C ALA A 79 -31.05 -2.61 8.01
N GLU A 80 -30.09 -1.76 7.66
CA GLU A 80 -30.28 -0.51 6.89
C GLU A 80 -30.32 -0.73 5.36
N ASP A 81 -30.60 -1.97 4.93
CA ASP A 81 -30.77 -2.41 3.55
C ASP A 81 -29.51 -2.26 2.68
N TRP A 82 -28.33 -2.33 3.31
CA TRP A 82 -27.08 -2.40 2.57
C TRP A 82 -26.75 -3.83 2.16
N ASN A 83 -26.65 -4.04 0.85
CA ASN A 83 -26.08 -5.26 0.30
C ASN A 83 -24.55 -5.25 0.45
N VAL A 84 -24.00 -5.66 1.60
CA VAL A 84 -22.55 -5.68 1.84
C VAL A 84 -21.92 -6.89 1.14
N GLY A 85 -21.07 -6.65 0.13
CA GLY A 85 -20.38 -7.70 -0.61
C GLY A 85 -18.96 -7.98 -0.12
N CYS A 86 -18.33 -7.00 0.52
CA CYS A 86 -16.96 -7.11 1.00
C CYS A 86 -16.73 -6.32 2.28
N MET A 87 -15.92 -6.87 3.18
CA MET A 87 -15.41 -6.22 4.37
C MET A 87 -13.88 -6.10 4.32
N ILE A 88 -13.36 -4.90 4.56
CA ILE A 88 -11.93 -4.57 4.56
C ILE A 88 -11.52 -4.12 5.96
N THR A 89 -10.46 -4.72 6.50
CA THR A 89 -9.84 -4.26 7.77
C THR A 89 -8.32 -4.17 7.61
N ASP A 90 -7.58 -3.64 8.59
CA ASP A 90 -6.12 -3.54 8.51
C ASP A 90 -5.39 -4.90 8.32
N ASP A 91 -4.09 -4.90 7.98
CA ASP A 91 -3.26 -6.13 7.90
C ASP A 91 -2.60 -6.47 9.25
N ALA A 92 -3.23 -6.12 10.38
CA ALA A 92 -2.77 -6.54 11.70
C ALA A 92 -3.20 -8.00 11.99
N GLY A 93 -2.43 -8.67 12.84
CA GLY A 93 -2.68 -10.08 13.20
C GLY A 93 -4.06 -10.30 13.85
N GLN A 94 -4.52 -9.33 14.64
CA GLN A 94 -5.82 -9.40 15.32
C GLN A 94 -6.97 -9.22 14.33
N CYS A 95 -6.88 -8.26 13.42
CA CYS A 95 -7.85 -8.09 12.33
C CYS A 95 -7.86 -9.28 11.37
N ARG A 96 -6.71 -9.91 11.10
CA ARG A 96 -6.66 -11.16 10.35
C ARG A 96 -7.47 -12.26 11.03
N ARG A 97 -7.30 -12.44 12.35
CA ARG A 97 -8.07 -13.43 13.12
C ARG A 97 -9.56 -13.06 13.13
N ALA A 98 -9.91 -11.79 13.26
CA ALA A 98 -11.29 -11.33 13.20
C ALA A 98 -11.95 -11.64 11.85
N ARG A 99 -11.26 -11.32 10.73
CA ARG A 99 -11.72 -11.68 9.37
C ARG A 99 -11.97 -13.17 9.22
N GLN A 100 -11.09 -14.03 9.76
CA GLN A 100 -11.28 -15.48 9.72
C GLN A 100 -12.54 -15.92 10.46
N ILE A 101 -12.80 -15.36 11.65
CA ILE A 101 -14.01 -15.65 12.43
C ILE A 101 -15.25 -15.20 11.64
N LEU A 102 -15.25 -13.95 11.16
CA LEU A 102 -16.39 -13.38 10.46
C LEU A 102 -16.65 -14.04 9.11
N SER A 103 -15.62 -14.47 8.38
CA SER A 103 -15.78 -15.21 7.11
C SER A 103 -16.52 -16.54 7.25
N LEU A 104 -16.44 -17.17 8.43
CA LEU A 104 -17.18 -18.40 8.72
C LEU A 104 -18.65 -18.11 9.04
N ARG A 105 -18.93 -16.96 9.68
CA ARG A 105 -20.29 -16.55 10.07
C ARG A 105 -21.06 -15.91 8.91
N TRP A 106 -20.35 -15.22 8.02
CA TRP A 106 -20.89 -14.46 6.90
C TRP A 106 -20.31 -14.94 5.56
N PRO A 107 -20.56 -16.19 5.14
CA PRO A 107 -19.88 -16.82 4.00
C PRO A 107 -20.18 -16.17 2.63
N LYS A 108 -21.21 -15.31 2.56
CA LYS A 108 -21.55 -14.55 1.35
C LYS A 108 -20.76 -13.25 1.21
N ILE A 109 -20.02 -12.85 2.25
CA ILE A 109 -19.23 -11.61 2.29
C ILE A 109 -17.74 -11.96 2.14
N SER A 110 -17.05 -11.24 1.27
CA SER A 110 -15.61 -11.38 1.12
C SER A 110 -14.86 -10.58 2.18
N PHE A 111 -13.95 -11.20 2.93
CA PHE A 111 -13.16 -10.51 3.97
C PHE A 111 -11.72 -10.34 3.51
N ILE A 112 -11.29 -9.11 3.21
CA ILE A 112 -9.95 -8.83 2.70
C ILE A 112 -9.20 -7.85 3.61
N PHE A 113 -7.89 -7.79 3.48
CA PHE A 113 -7.08 -6.79 4.17
C PHE A 113 -6.90 -5.52 3.34
N CYS A 114 -6.66 -4.41 4.04
CA CYS A 114 -6.38 -3.13 3.44
C CYS A 114 -5.03 -3.14 2.71
N PHE A 115 -5.05 -2.99 1.38
CA PHE A 115 -3.84 -2.96 0.56
C PHE A 115 -2.99 -1.72 0.79
N ALA A 116 -3.58 -0.58 1.14
CA ALA A 116 -2.80 0.60 1.55
C ALA A 116 -1.96 0.29 2.80
N HIS A 117 -2.54 -0.40 3.80
CA HIS A 117 -1.79 -0.90 4.94
C HIS A 117 -0.76 -1.97 4.54
N GLY A 118 -1.10 -2.84 3.58
CA GLY A 118 -0.16 -3.81 2.98
C GLY A 118 1.09 -3.16 2.38
N ILE A 119 0.92 -2.08 1.62
CA ILE A 119 2.04 -1.28 1.07
C ILE A 119 2.83 -0.60 2.18
N ASN A 120 2.19 -0.08 3.23
CA ASN A 120 2.93 0.46 4.39
C ASN A 120 3.82 -0.59 5.04
N ASN A 121 3.31 -1.81 5.15
CA ASN A 121 4.09 -2.92 5.69
C ASN A 121 5.21 -3.38 4.73
N LEU A 122 5.01 -3.27 3.42
CA LEU A 122 6.08 -3.49 2.43
C LEU A 122 7.19 -2.44 2.59
N VAL A 123 6.83 -1.17 2.75
CA VAL A 123 7.81 -0.10 3.03
C VAL A 123 8.61 -0.47 4.27
N LYS A 124 7.97 -0.79 5.40
CA LYS A 124 8.66 -1.21 6.63
C LYS A 124 9.64 -2.36 6.42
N ASP A 125 9.30 -3.34 5.58
CA ASP A 125 10.20 -4.44 5.24
C ASP A 125 11.40 -3.94 4.42
N VAL A 126 11.17 -3.10 3.41
CA VAL A 126 12.21 -2.47 2.59
C VAL A 126 13.19 -1.65 3.44
N LEU A 127 12.73 -0.96 4.48
CA LEU A 127 13.60 -0.15 5.35
C LEU A 127 14.50 -0.98 6.25
N LYS A 128 14.16 -2.25 6.46
CA LYS A 128 14.98 -3.18 7.23
C LYS A 128 16.02 -3.90 6.38
N THR A 129 16.07 -3.64 5.07
CA THR A 129 17.08 -4.19 4.17
C THR A 129 18.39 -3.40 4.25
N SER A 130 19.12 -3.30 3.14
CA SER A 130 20.29 -2.44 2.97
C SER A 130 20.04 -0.95 3.25
N PHE A 131 18.79 -0.51 3.38
CA PHE A 131 18.43 0.88 3.66
C PHE A 131 18.31 1.22 5.15
N SER A 132 18.54 0.26 6.05
CA SER A 132 18.37 0.44 7.49
C SER A 132 19.28 1.50 8.09
N GLN A 133 20.55 1.54 7.67
CA GLN A 133 21.52 2.52 8.17
C GLN A 133 21.10 3.95 7.80
N ILE A 134 20.91 4.24 6.51
CA ILE A 134 20.55 5.58 6.02
C ILE A 134 19.20 6.03 6.58
N THR A 135 18.24 5.12 6.73
CA THR A 135 16.95 5.41 7.35
C THR A 135 17.10 5.86 8.80
N ARG A 136 17.95 5.16 9.57
CA ARG A 136 18.22 5.49 10.98
C ARG A 136 18.95 6.83 11.10
N GLU A 137 19.99 7.05 10.30
CA GLU A 137 20.78 8.29 10.29
C GLU A 137 19.92 9.49 9.93
N ALA A 138 19.12 9.41 8.86
CA ALA A 138 18.22 10.48 8.45
C ALA A 138 17.16 10.79 9.52
N SER A 139 16.55 9.75 10.11
CA SER A 139 15.56 9.90 11.19
C SER A 139 16.17 10.56 12.42
N ALA A 140 17.35 10.11 12.86
CA ALA A 140 18.05 10.67 14.01
C ALA A 140 18.41 12.14 13.79
N ALA A 141 19.00 12.46 12.63
CA ALA A 141 19.39 13.82 12.30
C ALA A 141 18.19 14.78 12.27
N VAL A 142 17.07 14.39 11.62
CA VAL A 142 15.85 15.21 11.60
C VAL A 142 15.27 15.39 12.99
N ASN A 143 15.22 14.33 13.80
CA ASN A 143 14.69 14.41 15.17
C ASN A 143 15.53 15.32 16.06
N VAL A 144 16.86 15.29 15.93
CA VAL A 144 17.76 16.19 16.67
C VAL A 144 17.52 17.65 16.27
N VAL A 145 17.39 17.94 14.98
CA VAL A 145 17.10 19.30 14.53
C VAL A 145 15.72 19.74 15.02
N ASN A 146 14.67 18.94 14.80
CA ASN A 146 13.29 19.32 15.11
C ASN A 146 13.03 19.47 16.62
N ASN A 147 13.65 18.65 17.46
CA ASN A 147 13.43 18.67 18.91
C ASN A 147 14.35 19.64 19.66
N SER A 148 15.35 20.24 18.99
CA SER A 148 16.24 21.22 19.60
C SER A 148 15.96 22.63 19.11
N VAL A 149 15.56 23.50 20.02
CA VAL A 149 15.37 24.93 19.74
C VAL A 149 16.65 25.57 19.16
N LYS A 150 17.83 25.19 19.68
CA LYS A 150 19.13 25.69 19.21
C LYS A 150 19.39 25.26 17.76
N TRP A 151 19.33 23.95 17.49
CA TRP A 151 19.71 23.41 16.18
C TRP A 151 18.68 23.75 15.11
N LEU A 152 17.39 23.74 15.45
CA LEU A 152 16.32 24.22 14.56
C LEU A 152 16.54 25.68 14.15
N ARG A 153 16.82 26.56 15.11
CA ARG A 153 17.03 27.99 14.82
C ARG A 153 18.28 28.22 13.98
N ARG A 154 19.38 27.52 14.26
CA ARG A 154 20.60 27.60 13.45
C ARG A 154 20.38 27.09 12.02
N ALA A 155 19.69 25.95 11.86
CA ALA A 155 19.33 25.42 10.55
C ALA A 155 18.47 26.41 9.75
N ARG A 156 17.42 26.97 10.36
CA ARG A 156 16.55 27.99 9.73
C ARG A 156 17.30 29.25 9.32
N ASN A 157 18.18 29.76 10.18
CA ASN A 157 19.01 30.92 9.83
C ASN A 157 19.88 30.65 8.60
N LEU A 158 20.45 29.44 8.47
CA LEU A 158 21.23 29.06 7.30
C LEU A 158 20.36 28.85 6.06
N MET A 159 19.16 28.31 6.21
CA MET A 159 18.18 28.21 5.11
C MET A 159 17.81 29.60 4.58
N ASN A 160 17.46 30.55 5.46
CA ASN A 160 17.17 31.93 5.06
C ASN A 160 18.37 32.59 4.37
N LYS A 161 19.58 32.42 4.89
CA LYS A 161 20.79 32.99 4.28
C LYS A 161 21.07 32.46 2.88
N MET A 162 20.80 31.18 2.61
CA MET A 162 21.11 30.57 1.31
C MET A 162 19.96 30.58 0.31
N TYR A 163 18.72 30.43 0.78
CA TYR A 163 17.55 30.26 -0.07
C TYR A 163 16.56 31.44 0.02
N GLY A 164 16.69 32.31 1.02
CA GLY A 164 15.76 33.43 1.28
C GLY A 164 14.46 33.02 1.98
N TYR A 165 14.30 31.74 2.33
CA TYR A 165 13.13 31.21 3.03
C TYR A 165 13.50 30.00 3.90
N GLU A 166 12.60 29.65 4.81
CA GLU A 166 12.71 28.47 5.67
C GLU A 166 11.86 27.31 5.14
N LEU A 167 12.36 26.08 5.29
CA LEU A 167 11.59 24.86 5.04
C LEU A 167 11.55 24.00 6.29
N SER A 168 10.43 23.32 6.50
CA SER A 168 10.29 22.34 7.57
C SER A 168 10.98 21.02 7.20
N LEU A 169 11.73 20.46 8.15
CA LEU A 169 12.20 19.08 8.05
C LEU A 169 11.07 18.13 8.48
N CYS A 170 10.76 17.16 7.64
CA CYS A 170 9.68 16.21 7.89
C CYS A 170 10.23 15.04 8.70
N SER A 171 9.74 14.82 9.92
CA SER A 171 10.13 13.66 10.73
C SER A 171 9.64 12.36 10.10
N LEU A 172 10.45 11.31 10.21
CA LEU A 172 10.07 9.97 9.80
C LEU A 172 9.07 9.38 10.80
N CYS A 173 7.85 9.11 10.33
CA CYS A 173 6.82 8.39 11.06
C CYS A 173 6.72 6.95 10.51
N VAL A 174 7.20 5.98 11.30
CA VAL A 174 7.27 4.56 10.87
C VAL A 174 5.89 3.98 10.49
N THR A 175 4.81 4.52 11.05
CA THR A 175 3.43 4.08 10.76
C THR A 175 2.86 4.68 9.48
N GLN A 176 3.45 5.75 8.94
CA GLN A 176 2.96 6.45 7.76
C GLN A 176 4.07 6.58 6.71
N TRP A 177 4.06 5.75 5.70
CA TRP A 177 5.14 5.68 4.70
C TRP A 177 5.44 7.03 4.00
N ASN A 178 4.42 7.88 3.78
CA ASN A 178 4.57 9.21 3.16
C ASN A 178 5.59 10.06 3.91
N SER A 179 5.70 9.85 5.22
CA SER A 179 6.66 10.54 6.07
C SER A 179 8.11 10.20 5.71
N MET A 180 8.39 9.02 5.16
CA MET A 180 9.75 8.66 4.75
C MET A 180 10.19 9.45 3.53
N GLN A 181 9.40 9.38 2.46
CA GLN A 181 9.72 10.14 1.26
C GLN A 181 9.77 11.64 1.62
N ALA A 182 8.82 12.12 2.43
CA ALA A 182 8.83 13.50 2.91
C ALA A 182 10.09 13.82 3.72
N CYS A 183 10.55 12.93 4.60
CA CYS A 183 11.78 13.08 5.38
C CYS A 183 13.00 13.21 4.45
N PHE A 184 13.19 12.26 3.55
CA PHE A 184 14.33 12.24 2.64
C PHE A 184 14.31 13.43 1.67
N ALA A 185 13.15 13.72 1.08
CA ALA A 185 12.98 14.88 0.22
C ALA A 185 13.22 16.19 0.99
N SER A 186 12.75 16.31 2.24
CA SER A 186 12.97 17.52 3.05
C SER A 186 14.45 17.76 3.34
N LEU A 187 15.20 16.70 3.69
CA LEU A 187 16.65 16.75 3.87
C LEU A 187 17.36 17.15 2.57
N SER A 188 17.02 16.49 1.46
CA SER A 188 17.60 16.77 0.14
C SER A 188 17.36 18.22 -0.30
N ARG A 189 16.17 18.79 -0.04
CA ARG A 189 15.81 20.16 -0.42
C ARG A 189 16.64 21.23 0.29
N VAL A 190 17.10 20.95 1.51
CA VAL A 190 17.90 21.90 2.29
C VAL A 190 19.35 21.45 2.48
N LYS A 191 19.84 20.52 1.65
CA LYS A 191 21.17 19.91 1.75
C LYS A 191 22.27 20.92 2.07
N SER A 192 22.43 21.98 1.26
CA SER A 192 23.50 22.96 1.44
C SER A 192 23.44 23.67 2.80
N ALA A 193 22.24 23.90 3.34
CA ALA A 193 22.03 24.46 4.68
C ALA A 193 22.45 23.53 5.80
N LEU A 194 22.13 22.24 5.67
CA LEU A 194 22.47 21.24 6.67
C LEU A 194 23.98 20.92 6.65
N GLU A 195 24.60 20.87 5.47
CA GLU A 195 26.04 20.73 5.39
C GLU A 195 26.77 21.95 5.97
N MET A 196 26.32 23.16 5.65
CA MET A 196 26.90 24.39 6.20
C MET A 196 26.74 24.46 7.73
N LEU A 197 25.59 24.02 8.24
CA LEU A 197 25.33 23.91 9.69
C LEU A 197 26.37 23.02 10.34
N ALA A 198 26.60 21.83 9.79
CA ALA A 198 27.57 20.92 10.33
C ALA A 198 28.99 21.50 10.20
N ARG A 199 29.38 22.07 9.05
CA ARG A 199 30.72 22.66 8.88
C ARG A 199 31.00 23.78 9.88
N GLN A 200 30.03 24.66 10.13
CA GLN A 200 30.18 25.81 11.04
C GLN A 200 30.14 25.43 12.52
N CYS A 201 29.52 24.31 12.89
CA CYS A 201 29.26 23.97 14.29
C CYS A 201 29.86 22.64 14.73
N HIS A 202 30.52 21.86 13.86
CA HIS A 202 31.02 20.54 14.23
C HIS A 202 32.11 20.55 15.31
N GLU A 203 32.79 21.70 15.50
CA GLU A 203 33.79 21.89 16.54
C GLU A 203 33.17 22.37 17.87
N ASP A 204 31.87 22.70 17.91
CA ASP A 204 31.19 23.04 19.16
C ASP A 204 31.12 21.79 20.05
N ASP A 205 31.51 21.90 21.32
CA ASP A 205 31.49 20.78 22.29
C ASP A 205 30.12 20.11 22.43
N ASP A 206 29.04 20.86 22.19
CA ASP A 206 27.66 20.38 22.28
C ASP A 206 27.06 19.93 20.93
N PHE A 207 27.87 19.82 19.87
CA PHE A 207 27.41 19.40 18.56
C PHE A 207 26.93 17.94 18.59
N PRO A 208 25.66 17.67 18.23
CA PRO A 208 25.13 16.32 18.31
C PRO A 208 25.78 15.40 17.27
N ARG A 209 26.20 14.22 17.72
CA ARG A 209 26.81 13.18 16.87
C ARG A 209 25.93 12.81 15.67
N ASP A 210 24.61 12.81 15.83
CA ASP A 210 23.67 12.49 14.75
C ASP A 210 23.65 13.53 13.62
N LEU A 211 24.10 14.77 13.86
CA LEU A 211 24.22 15.80 12.81
C LEU A 211 25.54 15.70 12.03
N ALA A 212 26.52 14.94 12.52
CA ALA A 212 27.81 14.75 11.84
C ALA A 212 27.66 14.00 10.50
N VAL A 213 26.55 13.28 10.31
CA VAL A 213 26.22 12.61 9.05
C VAL A 213 26.10 13.59 7.88
N PHE A 214 25.75 14.85 8.14
CA PHE A 214 25.66 15.89 7.10
C PHE A 214 27.02 16.22 6.46
N LEU A 215 28.14 15.91 7.13
CA LEU A 215 29.49 16.07 6.57
C LEU A 215 29.92 14.89 5.69
N LYS A 216 29.12 13.83 5.62
CA LYS A 216 29.50 12.59 4.94
C LYS A 216 28.90 12.51 3.54
N ASP A 217 29.74 12.39 2.53
CA ASP A 217 29.27 12.29 1.13
C ASP A 217 28.44 11.01 0.86
N TYR A 218 28.76 9.91 1.56
CA TYR A 218 27.98 8.68 1.46
C TYR A 218 26.53 8.91 1.89
N PHE A 219 26.28 9.73 2.91
CA PHE A 219 24.94 10.00 3.43
C PHE A 219 24.05 10.61 2.34
N TRP A 220 24.52 11.67 1.69
CA TRP A 220 23.74 12.35 0.64
C TRP A 220 23.57 11.52 -0.62
N SER A 221 24.61 10.78 -1.01
CA SER A 221 24.55 9.92 -2.20
C SER A 221 23.63 8.72 -1.99
N ASP A 222 23.65 8.12 -0.80
CA ASP A 222 22.75 7.03 -0.41
C ASP A 222 21.32 7.52 -0.21
N LEU A 223 21.11 8.69 0.43
CA LEU A 223 19.78 9.30 0.59
C LEU A 223 19.09 9.48 -0.77
N LYS A 224 19.80 10.07 -1.74
CA LYS A 224 19.31 10.24 -3.13
C LYS A 224 19.09 8.91 -3.84
N ARG A 225 19.88 7.88 -3.54
CA ARG A 225 19.71 6.55 -4.12
C ARG A 225 18.45 5.89 -3.56
N VAL A 226 18.27 5.89 -2.24
CA VAL A 226 17.10 5.29 -1.60
C VAL A 226 15.82 6.00 -1.99
N GLU A 227 15.81 7.34 -2.02
CA GLU A 227 14.65 8.13 -2.45
C GLU A 227 14.15 7.70 -3.84
N ARG A 228 15.06 7.47 -4.80
CA ARG A 228 14.70 6.97 -6.14
C ARG A 228 14.17 5.54 -6.12
N VAL A 229 14.80 4.67 -5.34
CA VAL A 229 14.38 3.26 -5.26
C VAL A 229 13.00 3.11 -4.62
N ILE A 230 12.66 3.95 -3.64
CA ILE A 230 11.36 3.89 -2.95
C ILE A 230 10.26 4.67 -3.68
N ALA A 231 10.55 5.45 -4.72
CA ALA A 231 9.56 6.24 -5.45
C ALA A 231 8.34 5.44 -5.96
N PRO A 232 8.47 4.19 -6.47
CA PRO A 232 7.32 3.37 -6.85
C PRO A 232 6.39 3.04 -5.66
N LEU A 233 6.94 2.89 -4.45
CA LEU A 233 6.13 2.70 -3.24
C LEU A 233 5.30 3.94 -2.96
N SER A 234 5.86 5.12 -3.27
CA SER A 234 5.14 6.37 -3.07
C SER A 234 3.91 6.49 -3.94
N LEU A 235 4.11 6.26 -5.24
CA LEU A 235 3.03 6.30 -6.21
C LEU A 235 1.95 5.26 -5.90
N ALA A 236 2.36 4.05 -5.52
CA ALA A 236 1.46 2.98 -5.13
C ALA A 236 0.55 3.40 -3.98
N SER A 237 1.09 3.97 -2.91
CA SER A 237 0.21 4.32 -1.81
C SER A 237 -0.64 5.57 -2.05
N TYR A 238 -0.18 6.56 -2.83
CA TYR A 238 -1.10 7.62 -3.25
C TYR A 238 -2.26 7.06 -4.07
N ARG A 239 -1.99 6.06 -4.93
CA ARG A 239 -3.02 5.39 -5.73
C ARG A 239 -4.02 4.63 -4.84
N LEU A 240 -3.53 3.89 -3.85
CA LEU A 240 -4.36 3.05 -2.98
C LEU A 240 -5.08 3.80 -1.84
N GLN A 241 -4.77 5.07 -1.60
CA GLN A 241 -5.48 5.89 -0.61
C GLN A 241 -6.55 6.79 -1.23
N ARG A 242 -6.71 6.78 -2.56
CA ARG A 242 -7.79 7.51 -3.24
C ARG A 242 -9.14 6.87 -2.95
N ASP A 243 -10.17 7.71 -2.86
CA ASP A 243 -11.56 7.28 -2.64
C ASP A 243 -12.06 6.33 -3.74
N GLU A 244 -11.59 6.52 -4.98
CA GLU A 244 -12.04 5.78 -6.17
C GLU A 244 -11.06 4.66 -6.58
N ASN A 245 -10.29 4.11 -5.63
CA ASN A 245 -9.37 3.01 -5.96
C ASN A 245 -10.11 1.70 -6.32
N THR A 246 -9.42 0.83 -7.05
CA THR A 246 -9.93 -0.48 -7.44
C THR A 246 -8.91 -1.59 -7.15
N LEU A 247 -9.32 -2.85 -7.23
CA LEU A 247 -8.38 -3.98 -7.22
C LEU A 247 -7.39 -3.93 -8.42
N GLY A 248 -7.76 -3.26 -9.52
CA GLY A 248 -6.87 -3.02 -10.65
C GLY A 248 -5.70 -2.12 -10.28
N ASP A 249 -5.96 -1.11 -9.46
CA ASP A 249 -4.92 -0.22 -8.91
C ASP A 249 -3.96 -0.97 -7.98
N VAL A 250 -4.45 -1.98 -7.25
CA VAL A 250 -3.60 -2.86 -6.44
C VAL A 250 -2.64 -3.62 -7.33
N ILE A 251 -3.14 -4.31 -8.37
CA ILE A 251 -2.30 -5.08 -9.30
C ILE A 251 -1.28 -4.17 -9.98
N LYS A 252 -1.72 -3.02 -10.49
CA LYS A 252 -0.84 -2.04 -11.12
C LYS A 252 0.24 -1.54 -10.16
N SER A 253 -0.11 -1.32 -8.90
CA SER A 253 0.84 -0.90 -7.86
C SER A 253 1.92 -1.94 -7.60
N TYR A 254 1.54 -3.21 -7.42
CA TYR A 254 2.52 -4.29 -7.25
C TYR A 254 3.40 -4.48 -8.50
N ALA A 255 2.83 -4.37 -9.70
CA ALA A 255 3.58 -4.44 -10.95
C ALA A 255 4.60 -3.29 -11.11
N ASP A 256 4.18 -2.06 -10.82
CA ASP A 256 5.04 -0.87 -10.88
C ASP A 256 6.19 -0.97 -9.85
N ILE A 257 5.89 -1.41 -8.63
CA ILE A 257 6.89 -1.61 -7.58
C ILE A 257 7.90 -2.68 -8.01
N PHE A 258 7.42 -3.83 -8.50
CA PHE A 258 8.29 -4.90 -8.96
C PHE A 258 9.20 -4.44 -10.10
N ALA A 259 8.63 -3.74 -11.10
CA ALA A 259 9.39 -3.19 -12.22
C ALA A 259 10.45 -2.19 -11.74
N GLY A 260 10.09 -1.27 -10.84
CA GLY A 260 11.01 -0.29 -10.28
C GLY A 260 12.14 -0.92 -9.46
N PHE A 261 11.85 -1.94 -8.66
CA PHE A 261 12.88 -2.65 -7.88
C PHE A 261 13.80 -3.47 -8.77
N LYS A 262 13.30 -4.05 -9.87
CA LYS A 262 14.13 -4.76 -10.84
C LYS A 262 15.15 -3.85 -11.52
N GLN A 263 14.83 -2.56 -11.68
CA GLN A 263 15.74 -1.55 -12.24
C GLN A 263 16.84 -1.08 -11.27
N ALA A 264 16.88 -1.61 -10.04
CA ALA A 264 17.93 -1.32 -9.05
C ALA A 264 18.79 -2.58 -8.79
N PRO A 265 19.75 -2.94 -9.67
CA PRO A 265 20.44 -4.23 -9.63
C PRO A 265 21.10 -4.55 -8.28
N GLN A 266 21.67 -3.53 -7.63
CA GLN A 266 22.36 -3.64 -6.35
C GLN A 266 21.47 -4.15 -5.20
N TYR A 267 20.17 -3.83 -5.24
CA TYR A 267 19.22 -4.13 -4.17
C TYR A 267 18.08 -5.07 -4.63
N SER A 268 17.98 -5.29 -5.93
CA SER A 268 16.87 -5.97 -6.61
C SER A 268 16.45 -7.26 -5.93
N LYS A 269 17.39 -8.16 -5.60
CA LYS A 269 17.09 -9.44 -4.95
C LYS A 269 16.33 -9.27 -3.62
N GLN A 270 16.87 -8.44 -2.72
CA GLN A 270 16.31 -8.20 -1.37
C GLN A 270 14.94 -7.52 -1.45
N LEU A 271 14.80 -6.58 -2.39
CA LEU A 271 13.58 -5.80 -2.57
C LEU A 271 12.47 -6.64 -3.23
N ILE A 272 12.80 -7.46 -4.22
CA ILE A 272 11.87 -8.40 -4.85
C ILE A 272 11.38 -9.43 -3.82
N GLU A 273 12.26 -9.97 -2.98
CA GLU A 273 11.87 -10.88 -1.88
C GLU A 273 10.83 -10.23 -0.94
N CYS A 274 10.97 -8.93 -0.65
CA CYS A 274 9.98 -8.18 0.13
C CYS A 274 8.61 -8.11 -0.59
N VAL A 275 8.62 -7.82 -1.89
CA VAL A 275 7.39 -7.77 -2.72
C VAL A 275 6.72 -9.13 -2.78
N GLU A 276 7.46 -10.19 -3.08
CA GLU A 276 6.94 -11.55 -3.17
C GLU A 276 6.36 -12.05 -1.85
N LYS A 277 7.04 -11.77 -0.73
CA LYS A 277 6.55 -12.08 0.61
C LYS A 277 5.20 -11.43 0.89
N ARG A 278 4.99 -10.20 0.43
CA ARG A 278 3.71 -9.47 0.59
C ARG A 278 2.66 -9.95 -0.40
N TRP A 279 3.05 -10.23 -1.64
CA TRP A 279 2.16 -10.79 -2.66
C TRP A 279 1.58 -12.15 -2.25
N LYS A 280 2.39 -13.03 -1.64
CA LYS A 280 1.95 -14.35 -1.13
C LYS A 280 0.86 -14.26 -0.04
N LYS A 281 0.74 -13.11 0.64
CA LYS A 281 -0.33 -12.90 1.63
C LYS A 281 -1.66 -12.49 1.01
N CYS A 282 -1.66 -12.01 -0.24
CA CYS A 282 -2.88 -11.67 -0.95
C CYS A 282 -3.74 -12.94 -1.11
N GLU A 283 -5.03 -12.85 -0.80
CA GLU A 283 -5.95 -13.97 -0.96
C GLU A 283 -6.12 -14.29 -2.44
N GLN A 284 -5.37 -15.30 -2.90
CA GLN A 284 -5.19 -15.65 -4.30
C GLN A 284 -6.53 -15.85 -5.05
N PRO A 285 -7.59 -16.49 -4.51
CA PRO A 285 -8.76 -16.82 -5.32
C PRO A 285 -9.56 -15.61 -5.81
N LEU A 286 -9.86 -14.64 -4.93
CA LEU A 286 -10.59 -13.42 -5.31
C LEU A 286 -9.74 -12.53 -6.23
N PHE A 287 -8.43 -12.48 -5.99
CA PHE A 287 -7.48 -11.79 -6.88
C PHE A 287 -7.43 -12.40 -8.27
N MET A 288 -7.40 -13.73 -8.37
CA MET A 288 -7.37 -14.43 -9.65
C MET A 288 -8.66 -14.24 -10.44
N LEU A 289 -9.83 -14.23 -9.77
CA LEU A 289 -11.11 -13.91 -10.42
C LEU A 289 -11.14 -12.47 -10.96
N PHE A 290 -10.62 -11.50 -10.21
CA PHE A 290 -10.53 -10.11 -10.67
C PHE A 290 -9.55 -9.97 -11.84
N ILE A 291 -8.38 -10.62 -11.79
CA ILE A 291 -7.41 -10.66 -12.88
C ILE A 291 -8.06 -11.26 -14.14
N GLN A 292 -8.78 -12.39 -14.00
CA GLN A 292 -9.49 -13.02 -15.10
C GLN A 292 -10.52 -12.07 -15.73
N HIS A 293 -11.34 -11.40 -14.93
CA HIS A 293 -12.33 -10.45 -15.44
C HIS A 293 -11.68 -9.22 -16.12
N THR A 294 -10.58 -8.73 -15.56
CA THR A 294 -9.83 -7.60 -16.11
C THR A 294 -9.15 -7.98 -17.43
N LEU A 295 -8.52 -9.14 -17.51
CA LEU A 295 -7.90 -9.66 -18.73
C LEU A 295 -8.94 -9.99 -19.81
N GLN A 296 -10.11 -10.50 -19.44
CA GLN A 296 -11.23 -10.71 -20.38
C GLN A 296 -11.73 -9.38 -20.97
N LYS A 297 -11.80 -8.31 -20.16
CA LYS A 297 -12.12 -6.96 -20.65
C LYS A 297 -11.01 -6.37 -21.51
N ILE A 298 -9.72 -6.60 -21.18
CA ILE A 298 -8.60 -6.14 -22.01
C ILE A 298 -8.57 -6.90 -23.35
N GLY A 299 -8.85 -8.21 -23.33
CA GLY A 299 -8.95 -9.05 -24.52
C GLY A 299 -10.12 -8.68 -25.43
N SER A 300 -11.27 -8.27 -24.87
CA SER A 300 -12.39 -7.73 -25.66
C SER A 300 -12.18 -6.28 -26.11
N CYS A 301 -11.34 -5.50 -25.40
CA CYS A 301 -10.98 -4.12 -25.75
C CYS A 301 -9.85 -4.03 -26.79
N SER A 302 -9.35 -5.16 -27.30
CA SER A 302 -8.40 -5.22 -28.43
C SER A 302 -8.95 -4.64 -29.74
N GLN A 303 -10.25 -4.29 -29.81
CA GLN A 303 -10.86 -3.61 -30.95
C GLN A 303 -10.94 -2.08 -30.80
N HIS A 304 -10.65 -1.48 -29.64
CA HIS A 304 -10.63 -0.01 -29.48
C HIS A 304 -9.38 0.48 -28.73
N ARG A 305 -8.34 0.70 -29.53
CA ARG A 305 -7.24 1.67 -29.39
C ARG A 305 -7.32 2.61 -28.17
N PHE A 306 -6.49 2.36 -27.15
CA PHE A 306 -6.05 3.40 -26.21
C PHE A 306 -4.69 3.94 -26.65
N LEU A 307 -4.72 5.08 -27.35
CA LEU A 307 -3.56 5.96 -27.50
C LEU A 307 -3.51 6.84 -26.25
N ALA A 308 -2.46 6.68 -25.45
CA ALA A 308 -1.99 7.72 -24.53
C ALA A 308 -0.50 7.90 -24.81
N SER A 309 -0.23 8.75 -25.79
CA SER A 309 1.09 9.31 -26.09
C SER A 309 1.41 10.40 -25.07
N GLU A 310 2.50 10.27 -24.32
CA GLU A 310 3.28 11.43 -23.89
C GLU A 310 4.77 11.13 -24.11
N SER A 311 5.30 11.86 -25.09
CA SER A 311 6.68 11.96 -25.51
C SER A 311 7.49 12.80 -24.53
N PHE A 312 8.60 12.27 -24.03
CA PHE A 312 9.76 13.08 -23.67
C PHE A 312 10.91 12.65 -24.58
N ALA A 313 11.13 13.45 -25.63
CA ALA A 313 12.33 13.39 -26.44
C ALA A 313 13.41 14.24 -25.76
N SER A 314 14.52 13.61 -25.39
CA SER A 314 15.81 14.27 -25.28
C SER A 314 16.74 13.57 -26.26
N SER A 315 17.15 14.31 -27.29
CA SER A 315 18.12 13.94 -28.31
C SER A 315 19.44 13.36 -27.75
N PRO A 316 20.22 12.70 -28.60
CA PRO A 316 21.44 13.39 -29.02
C PRO A 316 21.73 13.32 -30.53
N CYS A 317 22.67 14.20 -30.90
CA CYS A 317 23.19 14.58 -32.20
C CYS A 317 23.47 13.47 -33.22
N ILE A 318 23.37 13.92 -34.47
CA ILE A 318 23.81 13.34 -35.74
C ILE A 318 25.35 13.39 -35.88
N THR A 319 25.86 12.49 -36.75
CA THR A 319 27.11 12.43 -37.56
C THR A 319 27.92 11.17 -37.22
N THR A 320 28.30 10.27 -38.12
CA THR A 320 28.47 10.31 -39.59
C THR A 320 28.73 8.89 -40.15
N ASP A 321 28.39 8.69 -41.43
CA ASP A 321 28.96 7.76 -42.43
C ASP A 321 28.84 6.23 -42.20
N GLY A 322 28.53 5.35 -43.15
CA GLY A 322 28.33 5.41 -44.59
C GLY A 322 28.37 3.96 -45.15
N SER A 323 27.90 3.77 -46.38
CA SER A 323 28.06 2.59 -47.27
C SER A 323 27.25 1.30 -47.04
N SER A 324 26.31 1.14 -47.99
CA SER A 324 25.72 -0.06 -48.61
C SER A 324 26.51 -1.38 -48.60
N ALA A 325 25.81 -2.50 -48.35
CA ALA A 325 25.73 -3.65 -49.27
C ALA A 325 24.69 -4.69 -48.79
N SER A 326 23.88 -5.14 -49.75
CA SER A 326 22.86 -6.20 -49.66
C SER A 326 23.44 -7.59 -49.40
N LEU A 327 22.76 -8.42 -48.61
CA LEU A 327 22.70 -9.88 -48.83
C LEU A 327 21.50 -10.49 -48.09
N GLY A 328 20.82 -11.38 -48.79
CA GLY A 328 19.59 -12.05 -48.39
C GLY A 328 19.75 -13.05 -47.23
N ALA A 329 18.58 -13.40 -46.71
CA ALA A 329 18.29 -14.27 -45.58
C ALA A 329 19.20 -15.50 -45.40
N LEU A 330 19.68 -15.70 -44.18
CA LEU A 330 19.45 -16.92 -43.40
C LEU A 330 19.74 -16.66 -41.90
N ALA A 331 18.93 -17.28 -41.06
CA ALA A 331 18.79 -17.03 -39.63
C ALA A 331 20.06 -17.21 -38.79
N SER A 332 20.36 -16.26 -37.89
CA SER A 332 20.91 -16.59 -36.57
C SER A 332 20.66 -15.48 -35.51
N ARG A 333 19.93 -15.88 -34.48
CA ARG A 333 20.10 -15.54 -33.04
C ARG A 333 20.48 -14.09 -32.67
N SER A 334 19.48 -13.31 -32.28
CA SER A 334 19.62 -12.30 -31.22
C SER A 334 18.72 -12.66 -30.03
N ASN A 335 19.34 -13.00 -28.91
CA ASN A 335 18.69 -13.25 -27.63
C ASN A 335 18.04 -11.96 -27.09
N ALA A 336 16.83 -11.66 -27.55
CA ALA A 336 15.89 -10.87 -26.77
C ALA A 336 15.29 -11.82 -25.73
N LEU A 337 15.72 -11.68 -24.47
CA LEU A 337 15.11 -12.35 -23.33
C LEU A 337 13.74 -11.70 -23.07
N THR A 338 12.79 -12.01 -23.94
CA THR A 338 11.36 -11.84 -23.69
C THR A 338 11.02 -12.81 -22.56
N ILE A 339 11.04 -12.31 -21.33
CA ILE A 339 10.52 -13.06 -20.18
C ILE A 339 9.00 -13.09 -20.34
N SER A 340 8.52 -14.11 -21.04
CA SER A 340 7.13 -14.53 -21.01
C SER A 340 6.84 -15.04 -19.60
N PHE A 341 5.92 -14.39 -18.89
CA PHE A 341 5.29 -14.99 -17.74
C PHE A 341 4.47 -16.17 -18.24
N ARG A 342 5.05 -17.38 -18.25
CA ARG A 342 4.27 -18.62 -18.31
C ARG A 342 3.56 -18.78 -16.98
N ILE A 343 2.42 -18.11 -16.82
CA ILE A 343 1.35 -18.63 -15.98
C ILE A 343 0.82 -19.83 -16.78
N VAL A 344 1.22 -21.04 -16.39
CA VAL A 344 0.58 -22.26 -16.92
C VAL A 344 -0.82 -22.28 -16.34
N VAL A 345 -1.78 -21.68 -17.05
CA VAL A 345 -3.19 -21.97 -16.88
C VAL A 345 -3.47 -23.11 -17.85
N GLU A 346 -3.43 -24.35 -17.36
CA GLU A 346 -4.11 -25.45 -18.06
C GLU A 346 -5.60 -25.14 -18.04
N VAL A 347 -6.06 -24.42 -19.06
CA VAL A 347 -7.48 -24.33 -19.38
C VAL A 347 -7.79 -25.63 -20.13
N HIS A 348 -8.18 -26.66 -19.39
CA HIS A 348 -8.89 -27.78 -20.01
C HIS A 348 -10.20 -27.22 -20.55
N ASN A 349 -10.23 -27.13 -21.88
CA ASN A 349 -11.25 -26.48 -22.67
C ASN A 349 -12.42 -27.45 -22.84
N GLU A 350 -13.10 -27.83 -21.76
CA GLU A 350 -14.35 -28.61 -21.84
C GLU A 350 -15.38 -28.07 -20.84
N CYS A 351 -16.46 -27.54 -21.42
CA CYS A 351 -17.78 -27.31 -20.84
C CYS A 351 -17.86 -26.56 -19.49
N ILE A 352 -18.37 -25.34 -19.57
CA ILE A 352 -19.02 -24.62 -18.46
C ILE A 352 -20.07 -25.54 -17.79
N PRO A 353 -20.00 -25.82 -16.48
CA PRO A 353 -21.17 -26.22 -15.72
C PRO A 353 -21.75 -24.98 -15.03
N ARG A 354 -23.08 -24.91 -15.06
CA ARG A 354 -23.92 -23.91 -14.42
C ARG A 354 -23.56 -23.76 -12.93
N LEU A 355 -23.58 -22.51 -12.44
CA LEU A 355 -23.52 -22.10 -11.03
C LEU A 355 -24.79 -22.53 -10.26
N THR A 356 -25.10 -23.82 -10.26
CA THR A 356 -26.17 -24.42 -9.48
C THR A 356 -25.67 -25.77 -8.99
N GLU A 357 -25.69 -25.95 -7.66
CA GLU A 357 -25.28 -27.13 -6.88
C GLU A 357 -23.83 -27.11 -6.34
N CYS A 358 -23.75 -26.82 -5.03
CA CYS A 358 -22.72 -27.24 -4.06
C CYS A 358 -21.27 -27.38 -4.54
N HIS A 359 -20.44 -26.34 -4.39
CA HIS A 359 -19.00 -26.45 -4.67
C HIS A 359 -18.20 -27.01 -3.46
N PRO A 360 -17.36 -28.04 -3.65
CA PRO A 360 -16.68 -28.76 -2.57
C PRO A 360 -15.37 -28.09 -2.15
N LEU A 361 -15.46 -26.97 -1.42
CA LEU A 361 -14.31 -26.48 -0.62
C LEU A 361 -14.27 -27.10 0.80
N TRP A 362 -15.20 -28.01 1.09
CA TRP A 362 -15.36 -28.69 2.38
C TRP A 362 -14.34 -29.82 2.65
N HIS A 363 -13.44 -30.16 1.72
CA HIS A 363 -12.52 -31.29 1.87
C HIS A 363 -11.03 -30.94 1.88
N SER A 364 -10.63 -29.73 2.28
CA SER A 364 -9.22 -29.48 2.60
C SER A 364 -8.91 -29.88 4.05
N ALA A 365 -7.79 -30.59 4.26
CA ALA A 365 -7.30 -31.01 5.58
C ALA A 365 -7.10 -29.85 6.58
N LEU A 366 -7.09 -28.60 6.09
CA LEU A 366 -7.11 -27.37 6.89
C LEU A 366 -8.40 -27.22 7.74
N ALA A 367 -9.57 -27.60 7.22
CA ALA A 367 -10.83 -27.45 7.94
C ALA A 367 -10.93 -28.39 9.16
N ARG A 368 -10.37 -29.60 9.09
CA ARG A 368 -10.41 -30.60 10.18
C ARG A 368 -9.43 -30.29 11.33
N SER A 369 -8.37 -29.54 11.05
CA SER A 369 -7.48 -28.99 12.09
C SER A 369 -8.11 -27.78 12.80
N PHE A 370 -8.89 -26.98 12.06
CA PHE A 370 -9.50 -25.73 12.53
C PHE A 370 -10.68 -25.95 13.49
N LEU A 371 -11.48 -27.00 13.27
CA LEU A 371 -12.64 -27.35 14.11
C LEU A 371 -12.28 -27.76 15.55
N ARG A 372 -11.02 -28.12 15.85
CA ARG A 372 -10.60 -28.51 17.21
C ARG A 372 -10.25 -27.33 18.13
N ARG A 373 -10.28 -26.09 17.64
CA ARG A 373 -9.81 -24.88 18.37
C ARG A 373 -10.88 -23.81 18.59
N ILE A 374 -12.13 -24.07 18.20
CA ILE A 374 -13.24 -23.14 18.42
C ILE A 374 -14.02 -23.63 19.64
N PRO A 375 -14.12 -22.85 20.74
CA PRO A 375 -15.00 -23.18 21.85
C PRO A 375 -16.44 -23.39 21.35
N SER A 376 -17.09 -24.47 21.78
CA SER A 376 -18.43 -24.86 21.34
C SER A 376 -19.49 -23.78 21.57
N GLU A 377 -19.24 -22.84 22.49
CA GLU A 377 -20.14 -21.74 22.79
C GLU A 377 -20.27 -20.70 21.66
N LEU A 378 -19.30 -20.63 20.73
CA LEU A 378 -19.32 -19.71 19.58
C LEU A 378 -19.99 -20.31 18.33
N MET A 379 -20.44 -21.58 18.36
CA MET A 379 -21.14 -22.23 17.24
C MET A 379 -22.67 -22.06 17.27
N LYS A 380 -23.21 -21.23 18.16
CA LYS A 380 -24.64 -20.90 18.13
C LYS A 380 -24.92 -19.93 16.99
N SER A 381 -25.42 -20.46 15.88
CA SER A 381 -25.95 -19.67 14.76
C SER A 381 -27.02 -18.71 15.28
N PRO A 382 -26.97 -17.41 14.97
CA PRO A 382 -28.18 -16.60 15.04
C PRO A 382 -29.11 -17.03 13.90
N MET A 383 -30.41 -17.09 14.20
CA MET A 383 -31.47 -17.16 13.17
C MET A 383 -31.55 -15.86 12.39
#